data_AF-A0A968IHW1-F1
#
_entry.id   AF-A0A968IHW1-F1
#
_cell.length_a   1.000
_cell.length_b   1.000
_cell.length_c   1.000
_cell.angle_alpha   90.00
_cell.angle_beta   90.00
_cell.angle_gamma   90.00
#
_symmetry.space_group_name_H-M   'P 1'
#
loop_
_entity.id
_entity.type
_entity.pdbx_description
1 polymer ?
#
loop_
_entity_poly.entity_id
_entity_poly.type
_entity_poly.pdbx_seq_one_letter_code
_entity_poly.pdbx_strand_id
1 'polypeptide(L)'
;MVRRDSDTDNQTRYSYLQEIIEGHVFAILSAQNKPCRRTAQKICDRISVYFFNRNSTPAKPTIVTDAGQIQALFAQNSPRNNTVVSPTLQACLDTWLENGKLHDRGAFLLIYTDGLFNDEAQFVDCIARACTQIENHKMIKVFILGVGQDIDIERFLELDFDTYNRMPFDIFVFDLVNELDDITELLKRQLIDLPHTALPPWVKARYPNFAERFTPHHQRNCR
;
A
#
# COMPACT_ATOMS: atom_id res chain seq x y z
N MET A 1 -5.39 10.73 20.14
CA MET A 1 -5.39 9.99 21.41
C MET A 1 -4.49 8.79 21.21
N VAL A 2 -3.42 8.65 22.00
CA VAL A 2 -2.40 7.62 21.80
C VAL A 2 -2.91 6.30 22.38
N ARG A 3 -3.47 5.43 21.53
CA ARG A 3 -3.95 4.10 21.96
C ARG A 3 -2.76 3.13 22.06
N ARG A 4 -2.76 2.31 23.11
CA ARG A 4 -1.87 1.14 23.28
C ARG A 4 -2.69 -0.09 22.94
N ASP A 5 -2.14 -1.00 22.15
CA ASP A 5 -2.80 -2.22 21.71
C ASP A 5 -2.03 -3.45 22.23
N SER A 6 -2.70 -4.58 22.47
CA SER A 6 -2.00 -5.81 22.90
C SER A 6 -0.98 -6.28 21.86
N ASP A 7 -1.18 -5.89 20.61
CA ASP A 7 -0.36 -6.28 19.46
C ASP A 7 0.83 -5.33 19.22
N THR A 8 1.04 -4.35 20.12
CA THR A 8 2.08 -3.32 19.97
C THR A 8 3.19 -3.41 21.03
N ASP A 9 3.33 -4.54 21.73
CA ASP A 9 4.34 -4.73 22.80
C ASP A 9 4.36 -3.58 23.84
N ASN A 10 3.19 -3.06 24.21
CA ASN A 10 2.99 -1.90 25.10
C ASN A 10 3.51 -0.54 24.57
N GLN A 11 3.99 -0.47 23.33
CA GLN A 11 4.32 0.78 22.67
C GLN A 11 3.04 1.56 22.29
N THR A 12 3.22 2.80 21.88
CA THR A 12 2.13 3.55 21.24
C THR A 12 1.94 3.05 19.81
N ARG A 13 0.72 3.02 19.28
CA ARG A 13 0.50 2.68 17.85
C ARG A 13 1.37 3.50 16.90
N TYR A 14 1.64 4.76 17.24
CA TYR A 14 2.48 5.64 16.45
C TYR A 14 3.97 5.24 16.49
N SER A 15 4.48 4.85 17.66
CA SER A 15 5.84 4.32 17.82
C SER A 15 6.01 2.96 17.13
N TYR A 16 5.02 2.07 17.29
CA TYR A 16 4.99 0.79 16.60
C TYR A 16 5.00 0.98 15.08
N LEU A 17 4.16 1.89 14.56
CA LEU A 17 4.12 2.21 13.14
C LEU A 17 5.46 2.74 12.62
N GLN A 18 6.15 3.58 13.40
CA GLN A 18 7.49 4.05 13.06
C GLN A 18 8.46 2.88 12.87
N GLU A 19 8.51 1.97 13.83
CA GLU A 19 9.43 0.81 13.83
C GLU A 19 9.15 -0.11 12.62
N ILE A 20 7.88 -0.40 12.35
CA ILE A 20 7.47 -1.18 11.17
C ILE A 20 7.89 -0.50 9.88
N ILE A 21 7.61 0.79 9.71
CA ILE A 21 7.93 1.52 8.48
C ILE A 21 9.45 1.59 8.29
N GLU A 22 10.20 1.82 9.37
CA GLU A 22 11.66 1.78 9.34
C GLU A 22 12.18 0.42 8.84
N GLY A 23 11.63 -0.69 9.37
CA GLY A 23 11.95 -2.04 8.92
C GLY A 23 11.60 -2.27 7.44
N HIS A 24 10.41 -1.84 7.00
CA HIS A 24 9.99 -1.97 5.60
C HIS A 24 10.87 -1.14 4.66
N VAL A 25 11.22 0.10 5.03
CA VAL A 25 12.12 0.97 4.27
C VAL A 25 13.50 0.33 4.16
N PHE A 26 14.02 -0.22 5.26
CA PHE A 26 15.28 -0.96 5.25
C PHE A 26 15.24 -2.14 4.29
N ALA A 27 14.20 -2.97 4.37
CA ALA A 27 14.04 -4.15 3.52
C ALA A 27 13.98 -3.77 2.03
N ILE A 28 13.22 -2.72 1.67
CA ILE A 28 13.08 -2.24 0.29
C ILE A 28 14.40 -1.68 -0.26
N LEU A 29 15.08 -0.81 0.50
CA LEU A 29 16.33 -0.16 0.06
C LEU A 29 17.51 -1.13 0.01
N SER A 30 17.48 -2.18 0.85
CA SER A 30 18.53 -3.20 0.92
C SER A 30 18.27 -4.40 0.01
N ALA A 31 17.05 -4.57 -0.50
CA ALA A 31 16.68 -5.68 -1.37
C ALA A 31 17.53 -5.68 -2.65
N GLN A 32 18.22 -6.80 -2.87
CA GLN A 32 18.98 -7.06 -4.08
C GLN A 32 18.40 -8.32 -4.75
N ASN A 33 18.01 -8.21 -6.02
CA ASN A 33 17.75 -9.41 -6.81
C ASN A 33 19.06 -10.19 -6.98
N LYS A 34 19.13 -11.41 -6.44
CA LYS A 34 20.28 -12.30 -6.61
C LYS A 34 20.55 -12.49 -8.12
N PRO A 35 21.80 -12.38 -8.59
CA PRO A 35 22.08 -12.23 -10.01
C PRO A 35 22.09 -13.60 -10.71
N CYS A 36 21.16 -13.81 -11.65
CA CYS A 36 21.44 -14.65 -12.82
C CYS A 36 22.12 -13.84 -13.95
N ARG A 37 22.28 -12.52 -13.81
CA ARG A 37 23.03 -11.65 -14.74
C ARG A 37 23.77 -10.54 -13.98
N ARG A 38 24.88 -10.08 -14.56
CA ARG A 38 26.01 -9.27 -14.04
C ARG A 38 25.76 -8.01 -13.21
N THR A 39 24.54 -7.66 -12.82
CA THR A 39 24.24 -6.51 -11.95
C THR A 39 23.10 -6.86 -11.00
N ALA A 40 23.34 -6.85 -9.70
CA ALA A 40 22.28 -6.96 -8.69
C ALA A 40 21.36 -5.75 -8.83
N GLN A 41 20.13 -5.97 -9.28
CA GLN A 41 19.15 -4.89 -9.45
C GLN A 41 18.45 -4.65 -8.10
N LYS A 42 18.59 -3.43 -7.58
CA LYS A 42 17.84 -2.96 -6.41
C LYS A 42 16.38 -2.70 -6.78
N ILE A 43 15.49 -2.77 -5.80
CA ILE A 43 14.09 -2.36 -5.96
C ILE A 43 14.02 -0.85 -6.22
N CYS A 44 14.69 -0.05 -5.37
CA CYS A 44 14.86 1.38 -5.57
C CYS A 44 16.09 1.91 -4.81
N ASP A 45 16.55 3.11 -5.19
CA ASP A 45 17.65 3.81 -4.49
C ASP A 45 17.15 4.81 -3.45
N ARG A 46 15.87 5.18 -3.50
CA ARG A 46 15.23 6.18 -2.62
C ARG A 46 13.74 5.94 -2.53
N ILE A 47 13.14 6.34 -1.41
CA ILE A 47 11.69 6.28 -1.15
C ILE A 47 11.19 7.70 -0.87
N SER A 48 9.99 8.02 -1.36
CA SER A 48 9.31 9.28 -0.99
C SER A 48 8.33 9.00 0.13
N VAL A 49 8.48 9.66 1.27
CA VAL A 49 7.62 9.51 2.44
C VAL A 49 6.69 10.71 2.54
N TYR A 50 5.40 10.43 2.68
CA TYR A 50 4.35 11.42 2.86
C TYR A 50 3.62 11.16 4.17
N PHE A 51 3.26 12.23 4.88
CA PHE A 51 2.29 12.18 5.97
C PHE A 51 1.02 12.87 5.49
N PHE A 52 -0.13 12.22 5.65
CA PHE A 52 -1.43 12.77 5.23
C PHE A 52 -2.27 13.18 6.45
N ASN A 53 -2.92 14.35 6.36
CA ASN A 53 -3.96 14.82 7.28
C ASN A 53 -4.84 15.89 6.59
N ARG A 54 -5.91 16.35 7.28
CA ARG A 54 -7.03 17.23 6.86
C ARG A 54 -6.79 18.33 5.82
N ASN A 55 -5.56 18.80 5.60
CA ASN A 55 -5.32 19.86 4.63
C ASN A 55 -5.45 19.30 3.22
N SER A 56 -6.26 19.96 2.39
CA SER A 56 -6.46 19.66 0.97
C SER A 56 -5.18 19.83 0.13
N THR A 57 -4.08 20.30 0.73
CA THR A 57 -2.77 20.37 0.09
C THR A 57 -1.90 19.20 0.57
N PRO A 58 -1.44 18.33 -0.35
CA PRO A 58 -0.53 17.25 0.00
C PRO A 58 0.75 17.84 0.60
N ALA A 59 1.21 17.26 1.72
CA ALA A 59 2.50 17.60 2.28
C ALA A 59 3.59 17.28 1.24
N LYS A 60 4.64 18.11 1.19
CA LYS A 60 5.78 17.82 0.33
C LYS A 60 6.41 16.49 0.77
N PRO A 61 6.77 15.59 -0.17
CA PRO A 61 7.45 14.36 0.19
C PRO A 61 8.79 14.68 0.83
N THR A 62 9.17 13.85 1.81
CA THR A 62 10.58 13.75 2.19
C THR A 62 11.21 12.58 1.49
N ILE A 63 12.34 12.81 0.81
CA ILE A 63 13.10 11.75 0.16
C ILE A 63 13.99 11.08 1.19
N VAL A 64 13.86 9.76 1.30
CA VAL A 64 14.59 8.90 2.21
C VAL A 64 15.50 7.98 1.40
N THR A 65 16.77 7.90 1.80
CA THR A 65 17.79 7.00 1.23
C THR A 65 18.35 6.04 2.27
N ASP A 66 18.01 6.22 3.55
CA ASP A 66 18.44 5.39 4.66
C ASP A 66 17.29 5.21 5.67
N ALA A 67 17.11 4.00 6.18
CA ALA A 67 16.01 3.67 7.07
C ALA A 67 16.02 4.47 8.39
N GLY A 68 17.20 4.79 8.91
CA GLY A 68 17.33 5.58 10.15
C GLY A 68 16.79 7.01 10.03
N GLN A 69 16.52 7.50 8.81
CA GLN A 69 15.86 8.79 8.62
C GLN A 69 14.38 8.79 9.04
N ILE A 70 13.73 7.62 9.09
CA ILE A 70 12.30 7.49 9.40
C ILE A 70 11.98 7.99 10.82
N GLN A 71 12.81 7.65 11.80
CA GLN A 71 12.62 8.09 13.18
C GLN A 71 12.53 9.62 13.29
N ALA A 72 13.41 10.34 12.60
CA ALA A 72 13.41 11.81 12.60
C ALA A 72 12.16 12.39 11.95
N LEU A 73 11.62 11.74 10.90
CA LEU A 73 10.39 12.16 10.25
C LEU A 73 9.18 12.00 11.17
N PHE A 74 9.10 10.89 11.90
CA PHE A 74 8.02 10.66 12.87
C PHE A 74 8.08 11.66 14.02
N ALA A 75 9.28 11.96 14.55
CA ALA A 75 9.43 12.97 15.59
C ALA A 75 8.93 14.37 15.16
N GLN A 76 9.03 14.70 13.87
CA GLN A 76 8.58 15.99 13.31
C GLN A 76 7.08 16.02 12.96
N ASN A 77 6.39 14.87 12.90
CA ASN A 77 5.04 14.76 12.35
C ASN A 77 4.06 14.09 13.31
N SER A 78 3.54 14.80 14.31
CA SER A 78 2.59 14.20 15.25
C SER A 78 1.24 13.83 14.60
N PRO A 79 0.61 12.70 15.00
CA PRO A 79 -0.72 12.32 14.55
C PRO A 79 -1.76 13.41 14.78
N ARG A 80 -2.69 13.56 13.85
CA ARG A 80 -3.83 14.49 13.94
C ARG A 80 -5.14 13.73 13.73
N ASN A 81 -6.26 14.43 13.94
CA ASN A 81 -7.59 13.87 13.74
C ASN A 81 -7.95 13.83 12.24
N ASN A 82 -8.71 12.82 11.83
CA ASN A 82 -9.15 12.50 10.46
C ASN A 82 -8.09 11.86 9.56
N THR A 83 -8.56 10.96 8.72
CA THR A 83 -7.81 10.13 7.80
C THR A 83 -8.26 10.51 6.38
N VAL A 84 -7.66 11.56 5.81
CA VAL A 84 -7.94 12.04 4.45
C VAL A 84 -6.73 11.70 3.59
N VAL A 85 -6.86 10.71 2.71
CA VAL A 85 -5.73 10.12 1.97
C VAL A 85 -5.62 10.62 0.52
N SER A 86 -6.75 10.93 -0.09
CA SER A 86 -6.88 11.14 -1.54
C SER A 86 -5.99 12.25 -2.09
N PRO A 87 -5.84 13.43 -1.43
CA PRO A 87 -4.91 14.45 -1.92
C PRO A 87 -3.45 13.99 -1.98
N THR A 88 -3.05 13.15 -1.02
CA THR A 88 -1.68 12.61 -0.96
C THR A 88 -1.49 11.49 -1.98
N LEU A 89 -2.47 10.59 -2.09
CA LEU A 89 -2.47 9.56 -3.13
C LEU A 89 -2.38 10.19 -4.52
N GLN A 90 -3.16 11.25 -4.76
CA GLN A 90 -3.14 12.00 -5.99
C GLN A 90 -1.76 12.57 -6.31
N ALA A 91 -1.10 13.20 -5.33
CA ALA A 91 0.26 13.72 -5.51
C ALA A 91 1.29 12.62 -5.82
N CYS A 92 1.17 11.45 -5.17
CA CYS A 92 2.03 10.30 -5.46
C CYS A 92 1.82 9.79 -6.90
N LEU A 93 0.56 9.69 -7.33
CA LEU A 93 0.21 9.28 -8.70
C LEU A 93 0.74 10.26 -9.73
N ASP A 94 0.55 11.57 -9.52
CA ASP A 94 1.05 12.62 -10.43
C ASP A 94 2.58 12.59 -10.51
N THR A 95 3.27 12.47 -9.37
CA THR A 95 4.73 12.35 -9.33
C THR A 95 5.22 11.14 -10.14
N TRP A 96 4.54 10.00 -10.01
CA TRP A 96 4.87 8.81 -10.77
C TRP A 96 4.57 8.98 -12.26
N LEU A 97 3.44 9.55 -12.64
CA LEU A 97 3.11 9.80 -14.05
C LEU A 97 4.14 10.72 -14.72
N GLU A 98 4.54 11.79 -14.02
CA GLU A 98 5.49 12.79 -14.54
C GLU A 98 6.94 12.29 -14.57
N ASN A 99 7.37 11.48 -13.59
CA ASN A 99 8.79 11.14 -13.44
C ASN A 99 9.09 9.64 -13.57
N GLY A 100 8.16 8.78 -13.18
CA GLY A 100 8.34 7.33 -13.21
C GLY A 100 7.92 6.73 -14.54
N LYS A 101 6.65 6.88 -14.92
CA LYS A 101 6.06 6.28 -16.13
C LYS A 101 6.78 6.73 -17.39
N LEU A 102 7.14 8.02 -17.51
CA LEU A 102 7.91 8.53 -18.66
C LEU A 102 9.27 7.86 -18.86
N HIS A 103 9.82 7.24 -17.81
CA HIS A 103 11.09 6.51 -17.85
C HIS A 103 10.92 4.99 -17.73
N ASP A 104 9.72 4.48 -18.05
CA ASP A 104 9.36 3.06 -18.00
C ASP A 104 9.62 2.42 -16.62
N ARG A 105 9.38 3.19 -15.55
CA ARG A 105 9.50 2.72 -14.17
C ARG A 105 8.13 2.42 -13.57
N GLY A 106 7.96 1.20 -13.08
CA GLY A 106 6.82 0.86 -12.24
C GLY A 106 6.86 1.58 -10.89
N ALA A 107 5.75 1.56 -10.16
CA ALA A 107 5.64 2.10 -8.82
C ALA A 107 4.85 1.19 -7.88
N PHE A 108 5.12 1.31 -6.59
CA PHE A 108 4.24 0.81 -5.55
C PHE A 108 4.06 1.88 -4.49
N LEU A 109 2.85 1.96 -3.93
CA LEU A 109 2.46 2.92 -2.92
C LEU A 109 2.03 2.13 -1.69
N LEU A 110 2.70 2.36 -0.57
CA LEU A 110 2.38 1.73 0.71
C LEU A 110 1.68 2.76 1.59
N ILE A 111 0.41 2.53 1.88
CA ILE A 111 -0.43 3.40 2.72
C ILE A 111 -0.66 2.68 4.03
N TYR A 112 -0.15 3.23 5.13
CA TYR A 112 -0.38 2.69 6.47
C TYR A 112 -1.51 3.44 7.15
N THR A 113 -2.47 2.72 7.73
CA THR A 113 -3.60 3.33 8.42
C THR A 113 -4.10 2.44 9.57
N ASP A 114 -4.55 3.07 10.66
CA ASP A 114 -5.19 2.43 11.81
C ASP A 114 -6.71 2.67 11.87
N GLY A 115 -7.28 3.24 10.81
CA GLY A 115 -8.70 3.52 10.70
C GLY A 115 -9.18 3.77 9.26
N LEU A 116 -10.49 3.94 9.13
CA LEU A 116 -11.15 4.17 7.84
C LEU A 116 -10.85 5.55 7.26
N PHE A 117 -10.85 5.63 5.93
CA PHE A 117 -10.74 6.89 5.21
C PHE A 117 -12.01 7.72 5.33
N ASN A 118 -11.86 9.00 5.63
CA ASN A 118 -12.97 9.95 5.60
C ASN A 118 -13.35 10.35 4.16
N ASP A 119 -12.48 10.04 3.19
CA ASP A 119 -12.59 10.38 1.78
C ASP A 119 -12.50 9.13 0.88
N GLU A 120 -13.12 8.03 1.33
CA GLU A 120 -13.08 6.73 0.63
C GLU A 120 -13.58 6.81 -0.82
N ALA A 121 -14.64 7.59 -1.09
CA ALA A 121 -15.15 7.80 -2.44
C ALA A 121 -14.09 8.46 -3.35
N GLN A 122 -13.40 9.48 -2.84
CA GLN A 122 -12.32 10.15 -3.57
C GLN A 122 -11.10 9.24 -3.74
N PHE A 123 -10.86 8.32 -2.79
CA PHE A 123 -9.81 7.32 -2.91
C PHE A 123 -10.11 6.38 -4.08
N VAL A 124 -11.35 5.87 -4.17
CA VAL A 124 -11.79 5.04 -5.31
C VAL A 124 -11.67 5.79 -6.63
N ASP A 125 -12.01 7.07 -6.67
CA ASP A 125 -11.84 7.91 -7.86
C ASP A 125 -10.36 8.04 -8.26
N CYS A 126 -9.43 8.16 -7.30
CA CYS A 126 -7.99 8.17 -7.57
C CYS A 126 -7.52 6.84 -8.19
N ILE A 127 -7.99 5.71 -7.67
CA ILE A 127 -7.67 4.38 -8.22
C ILE A 127 -8.24 4.23 -9.64
N ALA A 128 -9.49 4.63 -9.86
CA ALA A 128 -10.13 4.62 -11.18
C ALA A 128 -9.32 5.46 -12.18
N ARG A 129 -8.90 6.66 -11.76
CA ARG A 129 -8.09 7.54 -12.59
C ARG A 129 -6.74 6.91 -12.93
N ALA A 130 -6.06 6.30 -11.96
CA ALA A 130 -4.80 5.58 -12.21
C ALA A 130 -4.99 4.46 -13.24
N CYS A 131 -6.08 3.69 -13.15
CA CYS A 131 -6.40 2.65 -14.14
C CYS A 131 -6.56 3.17 -15.57
N THR A 132 -7.01 4.42 -15.77
CA THR A 132 -7.06 5.02 -17.13
C THR A 132 -5.69 5.40 -17.69
N GLN A 133 -4.65 5.43 -16.85
CA GLN A 133 -3.31 5.89 -17.18
C GLN A 133 -2.30 4.74 -17.26
N ILE A 134 -2.74 3.48 -17.26
CA ILE A 134 -1.85 2.31 -17.28
C ILE A 134 -2.29 1.29 -18.32
N GLU A 135 -1.33 0.47 -18.75
CA GLU A 135 -1.53 -0.56 -19.76
C GLU A 135 -1.63 -1.96 -19.14
N ASN A 136 -1.17 -2.14 -17.89
CA ASN A 136 -1.29 -3.37 -17.13
C ASN A 136 -1.16 -3.12 -15.61
N HIS A 137 -1.63 -4.06 -14.79
CA HIS A 137 -1.64 -3.93 -13.33
C HIS A 137 -0.24 -3.96 -12.67
N LYS A 138 0.83 -4.33 -13.38
CA LYS A 138 2.18 -4.37 -12.80
C LYS A 138 2.88 -3.01 -12.82
N MET A 139 2.33 -2.06 -13.58
CA MET A 139 2.90 -0.72 -13.68
C MET A 139 2.78 0.05 -12.38
N ILE A 140 1.70 -0.15 -11.65
CA ILE A 140 1.49 0.47 -10.36
C ILE A 140 0.67 -0.42 -9.44
N LYS A 141 1.06 -0.48 -8.17
CA LYS A 141 0.28 -1.11 -7.10
C LYS A 141 0.09 -0.17 -5.92
N VAL A 142 -1.12 -0.14 -5.36
CA VAL A 142 -1.48 0.61 -4.16
C VAL A 142 -1.83 -0.40 -3.09
N PHE A 143 -1.09 -0.39 -2.00
CA PHE A 143 -1.29 -1.26 -0.85
C PHE A 143 -1.79 -0.44 0.32
N ILE A 144 -2.90 -0.87 0.92
CA ILE A 144 -3.29 -0.40 2.25
C ILE A 144 -2.86 -1.46 3.25
N LEU A 145 -2.06 -1.04 4.22
CA LEU A 145 -1.54 -1.84 5.31
C LEU A 145 -2.22 -1.40 6.60
N GLY A 146 -3.19 -2.20 7.05
CA GLY A 146 -3.95 -1.97 8.27
C GLY A 146 -3.11 -2.23 9.52
N VAL A 147 -3.25 -1.36 10.53
CA VAL A 147 -2.50 -1.42 11.78
C VAL A 147 -3.42 -1.37 13.00
N GLY A 148 -3.19 -2.29 13.93
CA GLY A 148 -3.92 -2.37 15.19
C GLY A 148 -5.27 -3.08 15.07
N GLN A 149 -5.88 -3.38 16.21
CA GLN A 149 -7.09 -4.19 16.29
C GLN A 149 -8.37 -3.45 15.92
N ASP A 150 -8.35 -2.12 15.93
CA ASP A 150 -9.51 -1.28 15.62
C ASP A 150 -9.73 -1.09 14.10
N ILE A 151 -8.87 -1.67 13.26
CA ILE A 151 -9.02 -1.56 11.81
C ILE A 151 -10.28 -2.33 11.38
N ASP A 152 -11.12 -1.70 10.57
CA ASP A 152 -12.30 -2.35 10.01
C ASP A 152 -11.88 -3.22 8.81
N ILE A 153 -11.42 -4.44 9.13
CA ILE A 153 -10.90 -5.42 8.18
C ILE A 153 -11.92 -5.71 7.07
N GLU A 154 -13.17 -5.95 7.45
CA GLU A 154 -14.22 -6.31 6.50
C GLU A 154 -14.49 -5.16 5.54
N ARG A 155 -14.53 -3.91 6.01
CA ARG A 155 -14.73 -2.77 5.12
C ARG A 155 -13.61 -2.63 4.09
N PHE A 156 -12.34 -2.80 4.49
CA PHE A 156 -11.23 -2.72 3.56
C PHE A 156 -11.16 -3.91 2.58
N LEU A 157 -11.54 -5.11 3.03
CA LEU A 157 -11.71 -6.25 2.14
C LEU A 157 -12.81 -5.97 1.11
N GLU A 158 -13.98 -5.49 1.53
CA GLU A 158 -15.04 -5.10 0.60
C GLU A 158 -14.58 -4.02 -0.39
N LEU A 159 -13.83 -3.02 0.08
CA LEU A 159 -13.26 -1.97 -0.79
C LEU A 159 -12.30 -2.55 -1.84
N ASP A 160 -11.47 -3.53 -1.45
CA ASP A 160 -10.54 -4.25 -2.34
C ASP A 160 -11.33 -4.99 -3.42
N PHE A 161 -12.31 -5.78 -3.01
CA PHE A 161 -13.17 -6.52 -3.93
C PHE A 161 -13.98 -5.60 -4.87
N ASP A 162 -14.57 -4.53 -4.35
CA ASP A 162 -15.36 -3.59 -5.14
C ASP A 162 -14.49 -2.91 -6.20
N THR A 163 -13.24 -2.58 -5.85
CA THR A 163 -12.26 -2.03 -6.79
C THR A 163 -11.90 -3.07 -7.84
N TYR A 164 -11.56 -4.30 -7.45
CA TYR A 164 -11.29 -5.40 -8.36
C TYR A 164 -12.43 -5.64 -9.36
N ASN A 165 -13.68 -5.64 -8.90
CA ASN A 165 -14.86 -5.94 -9.72
C ASN A 165 -15.27 -4.77 -10.64
N ARG A 166 -14.86 -3.53 -10.34
CA ARG A 166 -15.25 -2.33 -11.10
C ARG A 166 -14.15 -1.80 -12.03
N MET A 167 -12.88 -2.05 -11.72
CA MET A 167 -11.75 -1.47 -12.45
C MET A 167 -11.20 -2.42 -13.52
N PRO A 168 -10.66 -1.90 -14.63
CA PRO A 168 -10.08 -2.74 -15.68
C PRO A 168 -8.75 -3.40 -15.26
N PHE A 169 -8.08 -2.84 -14.25
CA PHE A 169 -6.83 -3.35 -13.71
C PHE A 169 -6.92 -3.49 -12.20
N ASP A 170 -6.51 -4.66 -11.70
CA ASP A 170 -6.37 -4.96 -10.29
C ASP A 170 -5.08 -4.32 -9.75
N ILE A 171 -5.18 -3.09 -9.23
CA ILE A 171 -4.02 -2.34 -8.72
C ILE A 171 -4.07 -2.04 -7.23
N PHE A 172 -5.19 -2.30 -6.57
CA PHE A 172 -5.38 -2.03 -5.15
C PHE A 172 -5.36 -3.35 -4.38
N VAL A 173 -4.70 -3.36 -3.21
CA VAL A 173 -4.62 -4.53 -2.33
C VAL A 173 -4.73 -4.07 -0.89
N PHE A 174 -5.56 -4.73 -0.10
CA PHE A 174 -5.56 -4.60 1.35
C PHE A 174 -4.79 -5.73 2.02
N ASP A 175 -3.97 -5.39 3.01
CA ASP A 175 -3.28 -6.35 3.88
C ASP A 175 -3.16 -5.80 5.31
N LEU A 176 -2.77 -6.67 6.24
CA LEU A 176 -2.55 -6.34 7.64
C LEU A 176 -1.06 -6.37 7.96
N VAL A 177 -0.56 -5.32 8.61
CA VAL A 177 0.86 -5.21 8.96
C VAL A 177 1.34 -6.38 9.83
N ASN A 178 0.53 -6.82 10.79
CA ASN A 178 0.87 -7.91 11.70
C ASN A 178 0.78 -9.30 11.06
N GLU A 179 0.24 -9.42 9.85
CA GLU A 179 0.19 -10.67 9.08
C GLU A 179 1.28 -10.73 8.00
N LEU A 180 2.09 -9.68 7.88
CA LEU A 180 3.19 -9.59 6.93
C LEU A 180 4.51 -9.97 7.62
N ASP A 181 5.17 -11.00 7.09
CA ASP A 181 6.52 -11.38 7.53
C ASP A 181 7.58 -10.43 6.95
N ASP A 182 7.47 -10.11 5.65
CA ASP A 182 8.40 -9.22 4.93
C ASP A 182 7.66 -8.44 3.83
N ILE A 183 7.85 -7.12 3.79
CA ILE A 183 7.29 -6.27 2.74
C ILE A 183 7.74 -6.69 1.33
N THR A 184 8.93 -7.29 1.17
CA THR A 184 9.37 -7.77 -0.15
C THR A 184 8.59 -9.00 -0.61
N GLU A 185 8.03 -9.79 0.32
CA GLU A 185 7.15 -10.92 0.02
C GLU A 185 5.81 -10.43 -0.52
N LEU A 186 5.21 -9.40 0.11
CA LEU A 186 4.02 -8.71 -0.41
C LEU A 186 4.22 -8.26 -1.85
N LEU A 187 5.33 -7.56 -2.13
CA LEU A 187 5.63 -7.04 -3.46
C LEU A 187 5.78 -8.19 -4.49
N LYS A 188 6.50 -9.26 -4.14
CA LYS A 188 6.67 -10.43 -5.03
C LYS A 188 5.35 -11.14 -5.30
N ARG A 189 4.50 -11.28 -4.27
CA ARG A 189 3.19 -11.94 -4.37
C ARG A 189 2.26 -11.20 -5.33
N GLN A 190 2.33 -9.87 -5.36
CA GLN A 190 1.37 -9.02 -6.05
C GLN A 190 1.82 -8.52 -7.43
N LEU A 191 3.11 -8.63 -7.76
CA LEU A 191 3.66 -8.29 -9.08
C LEU A 191 3.69 -9.49 -10.06
N ILE A 192 2.62 -10.29 -10.05
CA ILE A 192 2.43 -11.46 -10.93
C ILE A 192 1.37 -11.18 -12.01
N ASP A 193 1.18 -12.07 -13.00
CA ASP A 193 0.21 -11.89 -14.09
C ASP A 193 -1.26 -11.97 -13.66
N LEU A 194 -1.55 -12.60 -12.52
CA LEU A 194 -2.91 -12.83 -12.01
C LEU A 194 -3.02 -12.41 -10.53
N PRO A 195 -2.92 -11.10 -10.21
CA PRO A 195 -2.83 -10.61 -8.83
C PRO A 195 -4.02 -11.01 -7.95
N HIS A 196 -5.24 -11.07 -8.50
CA HIS A 196 -6.45 -11.55 -7.80
C HIS A 196 -6.34 -12.96 -7.21
N THR A 197 -5.43 -13.81 -7.73
CA THR A 197 -5.18 -15.16 -7.17
C THR A 197 -4.25 -15.13 -5.95
N ALA A 198 -3.59 -13.99 -5.74
CA ALA A 198 -2.52 -13.79 -4.78
C ALA A 198 -2.99 -13.07 -3.49
N LEU A 199 -4.26 -13.29 -3.12
CA LEU A 199 -4.82 -12.82 -1.84
C LEU A 199 -3.92 -13.21 -0.66
N PRO A 200 -3.82 -12.37 0.38
CA PRO A 200 -3.03 -12.67 1.57
C PRO A 200 -3.43 -14.02 2.19
N PRO A 201 -2.48 -14.83 2.72
CA PRO A 201 -2.79 -16.12 3.33
C PRO A 201 -3.83 -16.05 4.45
N TRP A 202 -3.77 -15.01 5.29
CA TRP A 202 -4.73 -14.82 6.38
C TRP A 202 -6.15 -14.57 5.87
N VAL A 203 -6.33 -13.91 4.71
CA VAL A 203 -7.66 -13.72 4.10
C VAL A 203 -8.24 -15.07 3.71
N LYS A 204 -7.45 -15.94 3.09
CA LYS A 204 -7.88 -17.29 2.70
C LYS A 204 -8.24 -18.15 3.92
N ALA A 205 -7.50 -17.99 5.02
CA ALA A 205 -7.71 -18.77 6.24
C ALA A 205 -8.91 -18.25 7.07
N ARG A 206 -9.07 -16.93 7.22
CA ARG A 206 -10.07 -16.31 8.10
C ARG A 206 -11.37 -15.94 7.38
N TYR A 207 -11.29 -15.64 6.09
CA TYR A 207 -12.41 -15.20 5.26
C TYR A 207 -12.54 -16.03 3.97
N PRO A 208 -12.69 -17.36 4.05
CA PRO A 208 -12.72 -18.23 2.87
C PRO A 208 -13.86 -17.86 1.89
N ASN A 209 -15.06 -17.56 2.40
CA ASN A 209 -16.20 -17.13 1.57
C ASN A 209 -15.91 -15.82 0.80
N PHE A 210 -15.12 -14.93 1.39
CA PHE A 210 -14.70 -13.70 0.72
C PHE A 210 -13.68 -14.01 -0.37
N ALA A 211 -12.69 -14.86 -0.09
CA ALA A 211 -11.66 -15.26 -1.05
C ALA A 211 -12.27 -15.92 -2.31
N GLU A 212 -13.35 -16.69 -2.17
CA GLU A 212 -14.08 -17.30 -3.29
C GLU A 212 -14.66 -16.27 -4.28
N ARG A 213 -14.85 -15.02 -3.86
CA ARG A 213 -15.38 -13.96 -4.74
C ARG A 213 -14.36 -13.53 -5.80
N PHE A 214 -13.06 -13.71 -5.57
CA PHE A 214 -11.98 -13.37 -6.51
C PHE A 214 -11.78 -14.43 -7.62
N THR A 215 -12.89 -14.90 -8.21
CA THR A 215 -12.84 -15.81 -9.34
C THR A 215 -12.65 -15.05 -10.66
N PRO A 216 -11.85 -15.56 -11.61
CA PRO A 216 -11.53 -14.85 -12.85
C PRO A 216 -12.78 -14.53 -13.69
N HIS A 217 -12.86 -13.32 -14.22
CA HIS A 217 -13.96 -12.83 -15.07
C HIS A 217 -14.22 -13.61 -16.38
N HIS A 218 -13.42 -14.63 -16.72
CA HIS A 218 -13.60 -15.41 -17.97
C HIS A 218 -14.80 -16.36 -18.01
N GLN A 219 -15.61 -16.45 -16.95
CA GLN A 219 -16.86 -17.25 -16.97
C GLN A 219 -18.16 -16.42 -17.00
N ARG A 220 -18.12 -15.09 -16.90
CA ARG A 220 -19.36 -14.27 -16.81
C ARG A 220 -19.92 -13.79 -18.16
N ASN A 221 -19.15 -13.88 -19.26
CA ASN A 221 -19.59 -13.47 -20.60
C ASN A 221 -19.90 -14.66 -21.55
N CYS A 222 -20.07 -15.86 -21.00
CA CYS A 222 -20.55 -17.03 -21.74
C CYS A 222 -21.82 -17.59 -21.10
N ARG A 223 -22.85 -16.76 -20.94
CA ARG A 223 -24.25 -17.19 -20.81
C ARG A 223 -25.16 -16.17 -21.48
#